data_AF-A0AAI8FZ38-F1
#
_entry.id   AF-A0AAI8FZ38-F1
#
_cell.length_a   1.000
_cell.length_b   1.000
_cell.length_c   1.000
_cell.angle_alpha   90.00
_cell.angle_beta   90.00
_cell.angle_gamma   90.00
#
_symmetry.space_group_name_H-M   'P 1'
#
loop_
_entity.id
_entity.type
_entity.pdbx_description
1 polymer ?
#
loop_
_entity_poly.entity_id
_entity_poly.type
_entity_poly.pdbx_seq_one_letter_code
_entity_poly.pdbx_strand_id
1 'polypeptide(L)'
;MESFTTQEEARQKAVKRVKELKGFYNHLISFMLVNGGIALLVWYFGGSMAFFIWTVTIWWGLGLLIHALNTFKLNPFFGKKWEEKKIKELLENEH
;
A
#
# COMPACT_ATOMS: atom_id res chain seq x y z
N MET A 1 5.42 12.85 -33.28
CA MET A 1 4.20 12.80 -32.45
C MET A 1 4.37 11.88 -31.24
N GLU A 2 5.25 10.87 -31.32
CA GLU A 2 5.52 9.88 -30.25
C GLU A 2 6.17 10.43 -28.97
N SER A 3 6.88 11.57 -29.03
CA SER A 3 7.51 12.18 -27.84
C SER A 3 6.51 12.90 -26.93
N PHE A 4 5.38 13.37 -27.46
CA PHE A 4 4.34 14.03 -26.67
C PHE A 4 3.44 13.01 -25.95
N THR A 5 3.12 11.88 -26.61
CA THR A 5 2.35 10.80 -25.99
C THR A 5 3.12 10.15 -24.85
N THR A 6 4.42 9.91 -25.01
CA THR A 6 5.28 9.36 -23.94
C THR A 6 5.41 10.29 -22.74
N GLN A 7 5.49 11.61 -22.94
CA GLN A 7 5.54 12.57 -21.83
C GLN A 7 4.21 12.66 -21.07
N GLU A 8 3.07 12.66 -21.75
CA GLU A 8 1.76 12.69 -21.09
C GLU A 8 1.48 11.37 -20.33
N GLU A 9 1.86 10.21 -20.89
CA GLU A 9 1.79 8.93 -20.19
C GLU A 9 2.66 8.88 -18.94
N ALA A 10 3.89 9.41 -19.01
CA ALA A 10 4.78 9.51 -17.87
C ALA A 10 4.18 10.41 -16.77
N ARG A 11 3.57 11.53 -17.17
CA ARG A 11 2.90 12.46 -16.25
C ARG A 11 1.70 11.81 -15.57
N GLN A 12 0.85 11.11 -16.32
CA GLN A 12 -0.31 10.41 -15.78
C GLN A 12 0.09 9.29 -14.81
N LYS A 13 1.15 8.53 -15.13
CA LYS A 13 1.74 7.54 -14.22
C LYS A 13 2.22 8.21 -12.93
N ALA A 14 2.94 9.32 -13.00
CA ALA A 14 3.41 10.05 -11.82
C ALA A 14 2.25 10.55 -10.95
N VAL A 15 1.21 11.15 -11.54
CA VAL A 15 0.02 11.63 -10.82
C VAL A 15 -0.72 10.48 -10.14
N LYS A 16 -0.89 9.34 -10.84
CA LYS A 16 -1.51 8.15 -10.27
C LYS A 16 -0.74 7.64 -9.05
N ARG A 17 0.60 7.62 -9.11
CA ARG A 17 1.46 7.23 -7.98
C ARG A 17 1.29 8.15 -6.77
N VAL A 18 1.25 9.47 -6.99
CA VAL A 18 1.01 10.42 -5.89
C VAL A 18 -0.36 10.22 -5.26
N LYS A 19 -1.39 9.95 -6.06
CA LYS A 19 -2.75 9.66 -5.57
C LYS A 19 -2.81 8.38 -4.73
N GLU A 20 -2.14 7.32 -5.18
CA GLU A 20 -2.01 6.06 -4.43
C GLU A 20 -1.29 6.26 -3.09
N LEU A 21 -0.18 7.01 -3.08
CA LEU A 21 0.55 7.37 -1.85
C LEU A 21 -0.34 8.16 -0.88
N LYS A 22 -1.01 9.21 -1.36
CA LYS A 22 -1.93 9.99 -0.52
C LYS A 22 -3.05 9.12 0.07
N GLY A 23 -3.62 8.22 -0.73
CA GLY A 23 -4.65 7.28 -0.27
C GLY A 23 -4.14 6.37 0.85
N PHE A 24 -2.91 5.84 0.70
CA PHE A 24 -2.27 5.04 1.73
C PHE A 24 -2.06 5.83 3.03
N TYR A 25 -1.45 7.01 2.95
CA TYR A 25 -1.20 7.84 4.15
C TYR A 25 -2.49 8.21 4.86
N ASN A 26 -3.54 8.54 4.12
CA ASN A 26 -4.83 8.87 4.71
C ASN A 26 -5.45 7.67 5.46
N HIS A 27 -5.35 6.47 4.87
CA HIS A 27 -5.80 5.23 5.52
C HIS A 27 -4.95 4.88 6.75
N LEU A 28 -3.62 5.03 6.67
CA LEU A 28 -2.69 4.82 7.78
C LEU A 28 -2.96 5.77 8.95
N ILE A 29 -3.13 7.05 8.69
CA ILE A 29 -3.43 8.06 9.71
C ILE A 29 -4.79 7.74 10.36
N SER A 30 -5.80 7.41 9.55
CA SER A 30 -7.12 7.02 10.05
C SER A 30 -7.04 5.77 10.94
N PHE A 31 -6.26 4.76 10.52
CA PHE A 31 -5.99 3.56 11.30
C PHE A 31 -5.34 3.92 12.65
N MET A 32 -4.31 4.75 12.67
CA MET A 32 -3.63 5.14 13.91
C MET A 32 -4.53 5.92 14.87
N LEU A 33 -5.31 6.88 14.35
CA LEU A 33 -6.20 7.70 15.17
C LEU A 33 -7.34 6.87 15.77
N VAL A 34 -8.00 6.04 14.96
CA VAL A 34 -9.14 5.22 15.41
C VAL A 34 -8.66 4.16 16.39
N ASN A 35 -7.62 3.38 16.06
CA ASN A 35 -7.13 2.33 16.94
C ASN A 35 -6.49 2.90 18.22
N GLY A 36 -5.77 4.02 18.12
CA GLY A 36 -5.18 4.70 19.27
C GLY A 36 -6.25 5.24 20.23
N GLY A 37 -7.29 5.90 19.70
CA GLY A 37 -8.41 6.39 20.50
C GLY A 37 -9.17 5.26 21.19
N ILE A 38 -9.46 4.18 20.47
CA ILE A 38 -10.13 3.00 21.03
C ILE A 38 -9.27 2.30 22.09
N ALA A 39 -7.97 2.15 21.86
CA ALA A 39 -7.05 1.54 22.83
C ALA A 39 -6.99 2.35 24.15
N LEU A 40 -6.96 3.69 24.05
CA LEU A 40 -7.02 4.57 25.23
C LEU A 40 -8.34 4.43 25.99
N LEU A 41 -9.48 4.37 25.29
CA LEU A 41 -10.78 4.16 25.91
C LEU A 41 -10.86 2.82 26.63
N VAL A 42 -10.37 1.74 26.02
CA VAL A 42 -10.42 0.41 26.66
C VAL A 42 -9.47 0.28 27.84
N TRP A 43 -8.32 0.96 27.79
CA TRP A 43 -7.44 1.08 28.95
C TRP A 43 -8.12 1.86 30.09
N TYR A 44 -8.84 2.93 29.78
CA TYR A 44 -9.54 3.75 30.77
C TYR A 44 -10.78 3.06 31.38
N PHE A 45 -11.56 2.31 30.59
CA PHE A 45 -12.85 1.71 31.00
C PHE A 45 -12.77 0.25 31.47
N GLY A 46 -11.59 -0.36 31.62
CA GLY A 46 -11.44 -1.65 32.31
C GLY A 46 -11.70 -2.92 31.48
N GLY A 47 -11.61 -2.86 30.15
CA GLY A 47 -11.07 -4.01 29.39
C GLY A 47 -11.98 -5.15 28.91
N SER A 48 -13.31 -5.05 28.87
CA SER A 48 -14.15 -6.18 28.36
C SER A 48 -14.16 -6.33 26.83
N MET A 49 -13.74 -5.31 26.08
CA MET A 49 -13.80 -5.28 24.59
C MET A 49 -12.45 -5.50 23.90
N ALA A 50 -11.40 -5.81 24.66
CA ALA A 50 -10.04 -5.98 24.14
C ALA A 50 -9.96 -7.01 23.00
N PHE A 51 -10.70 -8.12 23.10
CA PHE A 51 -10.76 -9.15 22.06
C PHE A 51 -11.34 -8.62 20.72
N PHE A 52 -12.39 -7.81 20.79
CA PHE A 52 -13.03 -7.25 19.59
C PHE A 52 -12.11 -6.23 18.91
N ILE A 53 -11.37 -5.46 19.70
CA ILE A 53 -10.40 -4.50 19.17
C ILE A 53 -9.27 -5.23 18.49
N TRP A 54 -8.66 -6.22 19.15
CA TRP A 54 -7.56 -6.97 18.57
C TRP A 54 -7.94 -7.62 17.24
N THR A 55 -9.13 -8.22 17.15
CA THR A 55 -9.60 -8.82 15.89
C THR A 55 -9.81 -7.77 14.79
N VAL A 56 -10.48 -6.65 15.08
CA VAL A 56 -10.70 -5.57 14.10
C VAL A 56 -9.39 -4.92 13.67
N THR A 57 -8.49 -4.62 14.61
CA THR A 57 -7.17 -4.03 14.36
C THR A 57 -6.31 -4.96 13.50
N ILE A 58 -6.34 -6.28 13.71
CA ILE A 58 -5.59 -7.25 12.91
C ILE A 58 -6.11 -7.28 11.46
N TRP A 59 -7.42 -7.36 11.25
CA TRP A 59 -8.01 -7.39 9.91
C TRP A 59 -7.78 -6.08 9.14
N TRP A 60 -7.95 -4.92 9.81
CA TRP A 60 -7.62 -3.63 9.22
C TRP A 60 -6.12 -3.48 8.97
N GLY A 61 -5.28 -3.99 9.88
CA GLY A 61 -3.83 -4.00 9.74
C GLY A 61 -3.37 -4.82 8.53
N LEU A 62 -4.01 -5.97 8.27
CA LEU A 62 -3.75 -6.78 7.09
C LEU A 62 -4.13 -6.04 5.80
N GLY A 63 -5.30 -5.38 5.77
CA GLY A 63 -5.72 -4.56 4.63
C GLY A 63 -4.77 -3.39 4.38
N LEU A 64 -4.29 -2.73 5.45
CA LEU A 64 -3.28 -1.69 5.39
C LEU A 64 -1.95 -2.21 4.85
N LEU A 65 -1.53 -3.40 5.27
CA LEU A 65 -0.30 -4.05 4.81
C LEU A 65 -0.36 -4.38 3.32
N ILE A 66 -1.48 -4.94 2.84
CA ILE A 66 -1.71 -5.18 1.41
C ILE A 66 -1.69 -3.86 0.62
N HIS A 67 -2.36 -2.81 1.14
CA HIS A 67 -2.35 -1.49 0.50
C HIS A 67 -0.94 -0.89 0.46
N ALA A 68 -0.13 -1.09 1.50
CA ALA A 68 1.27 -0.67 1.54
C ALA A 68 2.09 -1.41 0.47
N LEU A 69 1.97 -2.74 0.37
CA LEU A 69 2.68 -3.53 -0.62
C LEU A 69 2.35 -3.07 -2.05
N ASN A 70 1.06 -2.83 -2.35
CA ASN A 70 0.63 -2.29 -3.64
C ASN A 70 1.14 -0.87 -3.89
N THR A 71 1.05 0.02 -2.88
CA THR A 71 1.45 1.43 -3.02
C THR A 71 2.95 1.58 -3.20
N PHE A 72 3.75 0.87 -2.42
CA PHE A 72 5.20 0.92 -2.55
C PHE A 72 5.74 0.02 -3.66
N LYS A 73 4.88 -0.76 -4.34
CA LYS A 73 5.28 -1.84 -5.26
C LYS A 73 6.33 -2.74 -4.62
N LEU A 74 6.24 -2.89 -3.31
CA LEU A 74 7.04 -3.86 -2.57
C LEU A 74 6.33 -5.17 -2.84
N ASN A 75 6.70 -5.85 -3.92
CA ASN A 75 6.28 -7.23 -4.12
C ASN A 75 7.10 -8.06 -3.12
N PRO A 76 6.51 -8.59 -2.03
CA PRO A 76 7.28 -9.33 -1.04
C PRO A 76 7.80 -10.67 -1.60
N PHE A 77 7.24 -11.12 -2.73
CA PHE A 77 7.66 -12.33 -3.44
C PHE A 77 8.60 -12.07 -4.63
N PHE A 78 8.52 -10.91 -5.27
CA PHE A 78 9.28 -10.63 -6.50
C PHE A 78 9.82 -9.20 -6.48
N GLY A 79 10.98 -9.02 -5.85
CA GLY A 79 11.66 -7.73 -5.83
C GLY A 79 12.07 -7.26 -7.23
N LYS A 80 12.50 -6.00 -7.34
CA LYS A 80 13.00 -5.37 -8.59
C LYS A 80 13.91 -6.26 -9.45
N LYS A 81 14.76 -7.08 -8.81
CA LYS A 81 15.64 -8.04 -9.49
C LYS A 81 14.87 -9.07 -10.33
N TRP A 82 13.71 -9.52 -9.88
CA TRP A 82 12.88 -10.45 -10.66
C TRP A 82 12.17 -9.75 -11.80
N GLU A 83 11.64 -8.53 -11.58
CA GLU A 83 11.07 -7.72 -12.67
C GLU A 83 12.12 -7.47 -13.76
N GLU A 84 13.33 -7.06 -13.38
CA GLU A 84 14.45 -6.87 -14.32
C GLU A 84 14.81 -8.16 -15.05
N LYS A 85 14.84 -9.31 -14.35
CA LYS A 85 15.11 -10.61 -14.97
C LYS A 85 14.02 -11.00 -15.98
N LYS A 86 12.75 -10.75 -15.66
CA LYS A 86 11.62 -11.09 -16.52
C LYS A 86 11.51 -10.20 -17.75
N ILE A 87 11.83 -8.90 -17.61
CA ILE A 87 11.94 -7.97 -18.74
C ILE A 87 13.06 -8.42 -19.67
N LYS A 88 14.21 -8.83 -19.11
CA LYS A 88 15.33 -9.36 -19.89
C LYS A 88 14.94 -10.64 -20.65
N GLU A 89 14.28 -11.59 -19.99
CA GLU A 89 13.78 -12.82 -20.62
C GLU A 89 12.77 -12.54 -21.74
N LEU A 90 11.89 -11.55 -21.60
CA LEU A 90 10.92 -11.21 -22.65
C LEU A 90 11.58 -10.56 -23.86
N LEU A 91 12.52 -9.63 -23.64
CA LEU A 91 13.28 -8.99 -24.73
C LEU A 91 14.17 -9.99 -25.49
N GLU A 92 14.70 -10.99 -24.78
CA GLU A 92 15.55 -12.03 -25.36
C GLU A 92 14.75 -13.10 -26.12
N ASN A 93 13.47 -13.30 -25.78
CA ASN A 93 12.55 -14.20 -26.49
C ASN A 93 11.85 -13.54 -27.70
N GLU A 94 11.97 -12.23 -27.89
CA GLU A 94 11.54 -11.51 -29.10
C GLU A 94 12.66 -11.39 -30.16
N HIS A 95 13.71 -12.22 -30.07
CA HIS A 95 14.77 -12.38 -31.07
C HIS A 95 14.85 -13.81 -31.62
#